data_AF-A0A940DGW0-F1
#
_entry.id   AF-A0A940DGW0-F1
#
_cell.length_a   1.000
_cell.length_b   1.000
_cell.length_c   1.000
_cell.angle_alpha   90.00
_cell.angle_beta   90.00
_cell.angle_gamma   90.00
#
_symmetry.space_group_name_H-M   'P 1'
#
loop_
_entity.id
_entity.type
_entity.pdbx_description
1 polymer ?
#
loop_
_entity_poly.entity_id
_entity_poly.type
_entity_poly.pdbx_seq_one_letter_code
_entity_poly.pdbx_strand_id
1 'polypeptide(L)'
;VAFTAEAAVTFILINTANLRMRTRYKFTRRATRLALAYAALIAALVAVCALAFESVAAGVAAVILCCGLSPTIAKFAALIMLPFEKANNRRYTEKAKAYLAGLNVVSVGITGSYGKTSCKNILAEMLASRYKVIKTEGNYNTPLGIAKTLGNYAGEQIFIAEMGAKRRGDIRELCDMVRPKYAIITGVAPQHLESFGDIDNVARTKFELAEAIPEDGLTVFNGDNPYTRRMRENSPSPSVSAGYKEGEYRAENVRLNSQGCKFVLVTKADRIPMETTLLGRHNVLNIVLCAALAHEMGVSLPEIARTVKELRPVPHRLEASRAGDITVIDDSYNANIEGVGCALEVLAAFPGRKVVYTQGIVELGRAQKSVNREVGRLVAAVADAVILSGVNAQAIYEGLRESGFSGEVHRYSGLKEAEEGFKEVLRPGDVLLIQNDIP
;
A
#
# COMPACT_ATOMS: atom_id res chain seq x y z
N VAL A 1 -15.00 -6.25 -48.83
CA VAL A 1 -14.41 -7.16 -47.81
C VAL A 1 -13.01 -6.71 -47.36
N ALA A 2 -12.05 -6.44 -48.25
CA ALA A 2 -10.72 -5.93 -47.87
C ALA A 2 -10.75 -4.51 -47.25
N PHE A 3 -11.49 -3.59 -47.87
CA PHE A 3 -11.58 -2.18 -47.45
C PHE A 3 -12.19 -1.97 -46.04
N THR A 4 -13.12 -2.83 -45.66
CA THR A 4 -13.80 -2.79 -44.36
C THR A 4 -12.94 -3.35 -43.23
N ALA A 5 -12.06 -4.32 -43.54
CA ALA A 5 -11.08 -4.83 -42.59
C ALA A 5 -9.96 -3.80 -42.34
N GLU A 6 -9.50 -3.10 -43.38
CA GLU A 6 -8.54 -2.00 -43.26
C GLU A 6 -9.08 -0.84 -42.43
N ALA A 7 -10.35 -0.45 -42.62
CA ALA A 7 -10.97 0.63 -41.84
C ALA A 7 -11.12 0.28 -40.35
N ALA A 8 -11.49 -0.96 -40.03
CA ALA A 8 -11.60 -1.43 -38.64
C ALA A 8 -10.23 -1.57 -37.95
N VAL A 9 -9.23 -2.09 -38.66
CA VAL A 9 -7.84 -2.16 -38.16
C VAL A 9 -7.27 -0.76 -37.97
N THR A 10 -7.48 0.15 -38.92
CA THR A 10 -7.07 1.56 -38.83
C THR A 10 -7.76 2.28 -37.68
N PHE A 11 -9.05 2.05 -37.43
CA PHE A 11 -9.78 2.65 -36.30
C PHE A 11 -9.32 2.11 -34.94
N ILE A 12 -9.01 0.81 -34.84
CA ILE A 12 -8.41 0.20 -33.64
C ILE A 12 -6.99 0.74 -33.42
N LEU A 13 -6.18 0.87 -34.49
CA LEU A 13 -4.84 1.45 -34.45
C LEU A 13 -4.85 2.93 -34.07
N ILE A 14 -5.80 3.72 -34.59
CA ILE A 14 -5.95 5.15 -34.26
C ILE A 14 -6.39 5.32 -32.80
N ASN A 15 -7.32 4.50 -32.29
CA ASN A 15 -7.73 4.56 -30.89
C ASN A 15 -6.65 4.06 -29.93
N THR A 16 -5.84 3.10 -30.35
CA THR A 16 -4.68 2.64 -29.55
C THR A 16 -3.49 3.61 -29.63
N ALA A 17 -3.30 4.32 -30.75
CA ALA A 17 -2.27 5.34 -30.93
C ALA A 17 -2.58 6.67 -30.22
N ASN A 18 -3.86 7.02 -30.05
CA ASN A 18 -4.28 8.23 -29.32
C ASN A 18 -4.28 8.08 -27.79
N LEU A 19 -4.07 6.86 -27.28
CA LEU A 19 -3.77 6.66 -25.87
C LEU A 19 -2.30 7.02 -25.63
N ARG A 20 -2.03 8.30 -25.34
CA ARG A 20 -0.75 8.76 -24.76
C ARG A 20 -0.59 8.11 -23.37
N MET A 21 -0.16 6.85 -23.34
CA MET A 21 0.17 6.16 -22.11
C MET A 21 1.49 6.74 -21.58
N ARG A 22 1.44 7.42 -20.41
CA ARG A 22 2.59 8.04 -19.72
C ARG A 22 3.73 7.03 -19.43
N THR A 23 3.44 5.73 -19.43
CA THR A 23 4.43 4.65 -19.31
C THR A 23 4.32 3.68 -20.49
N ARG A 24 5.45 3.27 -21.07
CA ARG A 24 5.51 2.24 -22.13
C ARG A 24 4.83 0.97 -21.62
N TYR A 25 3.69 0.59 -22.21
CA TYR A 25 2.95 -0.59 -21.79
C TYR A 25 3.81 -1.84 -21.93
N LYS A 26 4.17 -2.47 -20.81
CA LYS A 26 4.91 -3.74 -20.83
C LYS A 26 3.92 -4.87 -21.09
N PHE A 27 3.97 -5.45 -22.29
CA PHE A 27 3.22 -6.65 -22.62
C PHE A 27 3.67 -7.82 -21.75
N THR A 28 2.93 -8.04 -20.66
CA THR A 28 3.11 -9.24 -19.83
C THR A 28 2.51 -10.45 -20.55
N ARG A 29 2.98 -11.66 -20.25
CA ARG A 29 2.38 -12.89 -20.80
C ARG A 29 0.86 -12.97 -20.56
N ARG A 30 0.39 -12.44 -19.43
CA ARG A 30 -1.05 -12.32 -19.11
C ARG A 30 -1.77 -11.35 -20.05
N ALA A 31 -1.20 -10.15 -20.26
CA ALA A 31 -1.76 -9.16 -21.19
C ALA A 31 -1.79 -9.71 -22.63
N THR A 32 -0.73 -10.41 -23.06
CA THR A 32 -0.68 -11.07 -24.37
C THR A 32 -1.78 -12.13 -24.51
N ARG A 33 -1.96 -13.01 -23.52
CA ARG A 33 -3.04 -14.01 -23.56
C ARG A 33 -4.43 -13.39 -23.61
N LEU A 34 -4.67 -12.34 -22.81
CA LEU A 34 -5.94 -11.61 -22.84
C LEU A 34 -6.17 -10.95 -24.19
N ALA A 35 -5.13 -10.33 -24.77
CA ALA A 35 -5.21 -9.71 -26.09
C ALA A 35 -5.50 -10.75 -27.20
N LEU A 36 -4.89 -11.94 -27.12
CA LEU A 36 -5.18 -13.03 -28.06
C LEU A 36 -6.61 -13.55 -27.92
N ALA A 37 -7.10 -13.76 -26.69
CA ALA A 37 -8.48 -14.17 -26.45
C ALA A 37 -9.48 -13.11 -26.95
N TYR A 38 -9.20 -11.83 -26.70
CA TYR A 38 -9.99 -10.71 -27.20
C TYR A 38 -10.00 -10.65 -28.73
N ALA A 39 -8.83 -10.75 -29.36
CA ALA A 39 -8.70 -10.75 -30.82
C ALA A 39 -9.44 -11.95 -31.46
N ALA A 40 -9.37 -13.13 -30.85
CA ALA A 40 -10.08 -14.32 -31.31
C ALA A 40 -11.61 -14.13 -31.24
N LEU A 41 -12.13 -13.53 -30.16
CA LEU A 41 -13.55 -13.22 -30.02
C LEU A 41 -14.02 -12.20 -31.06
N ILE A 42 -13.24 -11.14 -31.30
CA ILE A 42 -13.56 -10.14 -32.33
C ILE A 42 -13.53 -10.78 -33.72
N ALA A 43 -12.52 -11.60 -34.03
CA ALA A 43 -12.43 -12.29 -35.31
C ALA A 43 -13.62 -13.25 -35.53
N ALA A 44 -14.00 -14.01 -34.50
CA ALA A 44 -15.16 -14.89 -34.56
C ALA A 44 -16.46 -14.09 -34.79
N LEU A 45 -16.64 -12.97 -34.09
CA LEU A 45 -17.82 -12.14 -34.22
C LEU A 45 -17.91 -11.50 -35.62
N VAL A 46 -16.79 -10.99 -36.14
CA VAL A 46 -16.71 -10.46 -37.52
C VAL A 46 -17.02 -11.54 -38.54
N ALA A 47 -16.51 -12.76 -38.36
CA ALA A 47 -16.80 -13.89 -39.25
C ALA A 47 -18.30 -14.25 -39.22
N VAL A 48 -18.93 -14.29 -38.04
CA VAL A 48 -20.38 -14.52 -37.90
C VAL A 48 -21.18 -13.43 -38.61
N CYS A 49 -20.81 -12.15 -38.44
CA CYS A 49 -21.48 -11.04 -39.13
C CYS A 49 -21.30 -11.12 -40.66
N ALA A 50 -20.12 -11.49 -41.14
CA ALA A 50 -19.86 -11.64 -42.56
C ALA A 50 -20.67 -12.78 -43.20
N LEU A 51 -20.98 -13.84 -42.44
CA LEU A 51 -21.83 -14.95 -42.89
C LEU A 51 -23.32 -14.66 -42.75
N ALA A 52 -23.72 -13.85 -41.77
CA ALA A 52 -25.13 -13.55 -41.48
C ALA A 52 -25.73 -12.45 -42.37
N PHE A 53 -24.91 -11.59 -42.97
CA PHE A 53 -25.36 -10.44 -43.74
C PHE A 53 -24.85 -10.46 -45.18
N GLU A 54 -25.77 -10.57 -46.14
CA GLU A 54 -25.44 -10.54 -47.58
C GLU A 54 -25.08 -9.12 -48.07
N SER A 55 -25.56 -8.07 -47.39
CA SER A 55 -25.29 -6.69 -47.77
C SER A 55 -24.08 -6.11 -47.04
N VAL A 56 -23.24 -5.39 -47.78
CA VAL A 56 -22.05 -4.69 -47.24
C VAL A 56 -22.44 -3.70 -46.15
N ALA A 57 -23.57 -3.00 -46.29
CA ALA A 57 -24.05 -2.03 -45.32
C ALA A 57 -24.40 -2.67 -43.97
N ALA A 58 -25.08 -3.83 -43.98
CA ALA A 58 -25.41 -4.56 -42.76
C ALA A 58 -24.15 -5.16 -42.09
N GLY A 59 -23.19 -5.62 -42.89
CA GLY A 59 -21.87 -6.04 -42.39
C GLY A 59 -21.11 -4.91 -41.69
N VAL A 60 -21.10 -3.70 -42.26
CA VAL A 60 -20.47 -2.52 -41.64
C VAL A 60 -21.19 -2.10 -40.35
N ALA A 61 -22.51 -2.08 -40.34
CA ALA A 61 -23.29 -1.77 -39.14
C ALA A 61 -23.02 -2.76 -37.99
N ALA A 62 -22.89 -4.05 -38.32
CA ALA A 62 -22.56 -5.08 -37.34
C ALA A 62 -21.14 -4.90 -36.76
N VAL A 63 -20.15 -4.54 -37.58
CA VAL A 63 -18.79 -4.23 -37.09
C VAL A 63 -18.78 -3.01 -36.16
N ILE A 64 -19.54 -1.95 -36.48
CA ILE A 64 -19.68 -0.77 -35.60
C ILE A 64 -20.31 -1.17 -34.26
N LEU A 65 -21.32 -2.04 -34.27
CA LEU A 65 -21.92 -2.59 -33.06
C LEU A 65 -20.91 -3.39 -32.23
N CYS A 66 -20.06 -4.20 -32.87
CA CYS A 66 -18.96 -4.93 -32.20
C CYS A 66 -17.97 -3.98 -31.53
N CYS A 67 -17.65 -2.85 -32.17
CA CYS A 67 -16.82 -1.80 -31.57
C CYS A 67 -17.50 -1.18 -30.33
N GLY A 68 -18.80 -0.91 -30.39
CA GLY A 68 -19.58 -0.43 -29.23
C GLY A 68 -19.63 -1.43 -28.08
N LEU A 69 -19.61 -2.73 -28.39
CA LEU A 69 -19.60 -3.83 -27.40
C LEU A 69 -18.19 -4.20 -26.91
N SER A 70 -17.13 -3.55 -27.39
CA SER A 70 -15.75 -3.87 -27.05
C SER A 70 -15.47 -4.01 -25.54
N PRO A 71 -15.97 -3.13 -24.63
CA PRO A 71 -15.77 -3.31 -23.19
C PRO A 71 -16.38 -4.61 -22.65
N THR A 72 -17.52 -5.02 -23.20
CA THR A 72 -18.21 -6.26 -22.83
C THR A 72 -17.46 -7.48 -23.37
N ILE A 73 -16.96 -7.41 -24.60
CA ILE A 73 -16.13 -8.45 -25.22
C ILE A 73 -14.82 -8.64 -24.43
N ALA A 74 -14.21 -7.54 -23.96
CA ALA A 74 -13.03 -7.61 -23.10
C ALA A 74 -13.31 -8.30 -21.76
N LYS A 75 -14.46 -8.04 -21.13
CA LYS A 75 -14.89 -8.75 -19.91
C LYS A 75 -15.10 -10.24 -20.19
N PHE A 76 -15.68 -10.60 -21.32
CA PHE A 76 -15.89 -12.00 -21.70
C PHE A 76 -14.57 -12.71 -22.01
N ALA A 77 -13.64 -12.05 -22.71
CA ALA A 77 -12.28 -12.54 -22.92
C ALA A 77 -11.58 -12.80 -21.58
N ALA A 78 -11.71 -11.87 -20.62
CA ALA A 78 -11.19 -12.05 -19.28
C ALA A 78 -11.81 -13.26 -18.59
N LEU A 79 -13.14 -13.43 -18.67
CA LEU A 79 -13.88 -14.57 -18.10
C LEU A 79 -13.41 -15.92 -18.66
N ILE A 80 -13.21 -16.03 -19.98
CA ILE A 80 -12.65 -17.23 -20.64
C ILE A 80 -11.23 -17.52 -20.12
N MET A 81 -10.43 -16.47 -19.92
CA MET A 81 -9.06 -16.60 -19.43
C MET A 81 -8.97 -16.89 -17.93
N LEU A 82 -9.98 -16.56 -17.12
CA LEU A 82 -9.97 -16.73 -15.67
C LEU A 82 -9.57 -18.15 -15.20
N PRO A 83 -10.12 -19.28 -15.71
CA PRO A 83 -9.72 -20.61 -15.26
C PRO A 83 -8.23 -20.88 -15.52
N PHE A 84 -7.74 -20.49 -16.70
CA PHE A 84 -6.32 -20.64 -17.04
C PHE A 84 -5.43 -19.78 -16.14
N GLU A 85 -5.79 -18.51 -15.91
CA GLU A 85 -5.04 -17.62 -15.03
C GLU A 85 -5.01 -18.13 -13.59
N LYS A 86 -6.15 -18.63 -13.07
CA LYS A 86 -6.23 -19.25 -11.74
C LYS A 86 -5.34 -20.48 -11.63
N ALA A 87 -5.41 -21.39 -12.61
CA ALA A 87 -4.58 -22.60 -12.63
C ALA A 87 -3.08 -22.26 -12.72
N ASN A 88 -2.72 -21.31 -13.58
CA ASN A 88 -1.35 -20.86 -13.74
C ASN A 88 -0.82 -20.18 -12.47
N ASN A 89 -1.61 -19.31 -11.84
CA ASN A 89 -1.24 -18.65 -10.59
C ASN A 89 -1.06 -19.67 -9.47
N ARG A 90 -2.01 -20.61 -9.33
CA ARG A 90 -1.92 -21.72 -8.36
C ARG A 90 -0.64 -22.53 -8.56
N ARG A 91 -0.25 -22.81 -9.80
CA ARG A 91 1.00 -23.52 -10.08
C ARG A 91 2.22 -22.77 -9.54
N TYR A 92 2.28 -21.44 -9.67
CA TYR A 92 3.39 -20.66 -9.12
C TYR A 92 3.37 -20.62 -7.60
N THR A 93 2.20 -20.46 -6.98
CA THR A 93 2.08 -20.41 -5.52
C THR A 93 2.40 -21.76 -4.87
N GLU A 94 1.91 -22.87 -5.42
CA GLU A 94 2.22 -24.22 -4.93
C GLU A 94 3.71 -24.55 -5.08
N LYS A 95 4.33 -24.18 -6.23
CA LYS A 95 5.78 -24.34 -6.41
C LYS A 95 6.57 -23.55 -5.38
N ALA A 96 6.19 -22.31 -5.12
CA ALA A 96 6.86 -21.47 -4.15
C ALA A 96 6.64 -21.96 -2.71
N LYS A 97 5.45 -22.46 -2.39
CA LYS A 97 5.13 -23.11 -1.11
C LYS A 97 5.99 -24.37 -0.89
N ALA A 98 6.08 -25.25 -1.89
CA ALA A 98 6.93 -26.43 -1.83
C ALA A 98 8.42 -26.09 -1.73
N TYR A 99 8.86 -25.06 -2.46
CA TYR A 99 10.23 -24.57 -2.39
C TYR A 99 10.56 -24.06 -0.98
N LEU A 100 9.74 -23.16 -0.43
CA LEU A 100 9.93 -22.59 0.90
C LEU A 100 9.90 -23.66 2.01
N ALA A 101 9.03 -24.67 1.89
CA ALA A 101 8.96 -25.79 2.83
C ALA A 101 10.24 -26.66 2.84
N GLY A 102 11.04 -26.63 1.77
CA GLY A 102 12.34 -27.31 1.69
C GLY A 102 13.53 -26.45 2.14
N LEU A 103 13.31 -25.17 2.48
CA LEU A 103 14.36 -24.27 2.94
C LEU A 103 14.49 -24.32 4.47
N ASN A 104 15.72 -24.24 4.97
CA ASN A 104 15.98 -24.03 6.40
C ASN A 104 16.03 -22.53 6.71
N VAL A 105 14.89 -21.85 6.56
CA VAL A 105 14.73 -20.41 6.78
C VAL A 105 13.69 -20.16 7.85
N VAL A 106 13.95 -19.19 8.73
CA VAL A 106 12.98 -18.75 9.73
C VAL A 106 12.15 -17.62 9.16
N SER A 107 10.85 -17.86 9.02
CA SER A 107 9.92 -16.89 8.42
C SER A 107 9.32 -15.95 9.47
N VAL A 108 9.22 -14.66 9.12
CA VAL A 108 8.52 -13.61 9.87
C VAL A 108 7.37 -13.08 9.01
N GLY A 109 6.14 -13.10 9.54
CA GLY A 109 4.98 -12.45 8.92
C GLY A 109 4.74 -11.06 9.47
N ILE A 110 4.41 -10.09 8.61
CA ILE A 110 4.04 -8.73 9.04
C ILE A 110 2.71 -8.34 8.39
N THR A 111 1.71 -8.02 9.21
CA THR A 111 0.41 -7.53 8.73
C THR A 111 -0.14 -6.37 9.56
N GLY A 112 -1.22 -5.77 9.07
CA GLY A 112 -1.93 -4.65 9.69
C GLY A 112 -2.54 -3.72 8.65
N SER A 113 -3.31 -2.72 9.07
CA SER A 113 -3.88 -1.71 8.16
C SER A 113 -2.81 -0.72 7.67
N TYR A 114 -1.82 -0.39 8.51
CA TYR A 114 -0.71 0.53 8.19
C TYR A 114 0.64 -0.05 8.64
N GLY A 115 1.74 0.66 8.41
CA GLY A 115 3.06 0.31 8.97
C GLY A 115 3.73 -0.95 8.40
N LYS A 116 3.03 -1.81 7.64
CA LYS A 116 3.54 -3.09 7.12
C LYS A 116 4.88 -2.97 6.38
N THR A 117 4.92 -2.15 5.33
CA THR A 117 6.13 -1.96 4.52
C THR A 117 7.25 -1.30 5.33
N SER A 118 6.94 -0.30 6.17
CA SER A 118 7.94 0.33 7.04
C SER A 118 8.53 -0.67 8.02
N CYS A 119 7.69 -1.42 8.75
CA CYS A 119 8.13 -2.46 9.69
C CYS A 119 8.96 -3.54 9.00
N LYS A 120 8.57 -4.01 7.81
CA LYS A 120 9.38 -4.96 7.05
C LYS A 120 10.79 -4.46 6.80
N ASN A 121 10.93 -3.21 6.33
CA ASN A 121 12.25 -2.66 6.02
C ASN A 121 13.06 -2.42 7.30
N ILE A 122 12.44 -1.83 8.32
CA ILE A 122 13.08 -1.56 9.62
C ILE A 122 13.56 -2.85 10.27
N LEU A 123 12.70 -3.88 10.35
CA LEU A 123 13.05 -5.16 10.93
C LEU A 123 14.17 -5.86 10.14
N ALA A 124 14.16 -5.76 8.81
CA ALA A 124 15.23 -6.33 8.00
C ALA A 124 16.58 -5.71 8.31
N GLU A 125 16.67 -4.37 8.41
CA GLU A 125 17.91 -3.68 8.80
C GLU A 125 18.37 -4.07 10.21
N MET A 126 17.43 -4.22 11.16
CA MET A 126 17.78 -4.63 12.53
C MET A 126 18.31 -6.06 12.59
N LEU A 127 17.65 -6.99 11.91
CA LEU A 127 18.06 -8.40 11.88
C LEU A 127 19.31 -8.62 11.02
N ALA A 128 19.57 -7.77 10.01
CA ALA A 128 20.76 -7.84 9.16
C ALA A 128 22.07 -7.66 9.95
N SER A 129 22.02 -7.09 11.16
CA SER A 129 23.17 -7.01 12.06
C SER A 129 23.71 -8.38 12.49
N ARG A 130 22.88 -9.43 12.47
CA ARG A 130 23.23 -10.78 12.93
C ARG A 130 22.90 -11.90 11.94
N TYR A 131 21.94 -11.67 11.06
CA TYR A 131 21.40 -12.70 10.18
C TYR A 131 21.51 -12.27 8.72
N LYS A 132 21.64 -13.24 7.82
CA LYS A 132 21.32 -13.00 6.40
C LYS A 132 19.80 -12.93 6.26
N VAL A 133 19.28 -11.82 5.75
CA VAL A 133 17.84 -11.55 5.67
C VAL A 133 17.41 -11.34 4.23
N ILE A 134 16.35 -12.04 3.81
CA ILE A 134 15.58 -11.73 2.61
C ILE A 134 14.21 -11.20 3.01
N LYS A 135 13.70 -10.21 2.29
CA LYS A 135 12.38 -9.63 2.52
C LYS A 135 11.62 -9.44 1.22
N THR A 136 10.29 -9.46 1.31
CA THR A 136 9.42 -9.10 0.17
C THR A 136 9.77 -7.74 -0.43
N GLU A 137 9.97 -7.68 -1.74
CA GLU A 137 10.30 -6.44 -2.46
C GLU A 137 9.09 -5.52 -2.60
N GLY A 138 9.30 -4.19 -2.50
CA GLY A 138 8.24 -3.20 -2.70
C GLY A 138 6.98 -3.50 -1.87
N ASN A 139 5.85 -3.72 -2.54
CA ASN A 139 4.55 -4.07 -1.97
C ASN A 139 4.12 -5.51 -2.32
N TYR A 140 5.07 -6.42 -2.55
CA TYR A 140 4.80 -7.82 -2.92
C TYR A 140 4.26 -8.63 -1.76
N ASN A 141 2.99 -8.36 -1.44
CA ASN A 141 2.30 -8.82 -0.24
C ASN A 141 1.11 -9.76 -0.55
N THR A 142 1.10 -10.32 -1.77
CA THR A 142 0.17 -11.35 -2.25
C THR A 142 0.93 -12.66 -2.49
N PRO A 143 0.25 -13.83 -2.64
CA PRO A 143 0.94 -15.10 -2.84
C PRO A 143 1.92 -15.11 -4.03
N LEU A 144 1.55 -14.46 -5.13
CA LEU A 144 2.42 -14.31 -6.30
C LEU A 144 3.60 -13.35 -6.05
N GLY A 145 3.38 -12.29 -5.27
CA GLY A 145 4.45 -11.37 -4.88
C GLY A 145 5.51 -12.05 -4.01
N ILE A 146 5.05 -12.87 -3.05
CA ILE A 146 5.93 -13.70 -2.22
C ILE A 146 6.69 -14.71 -3.10
N ALA A 147 5.99 -15.42 -3.98
CA ALA A 147 6.61 -16.37 -4.89
C ALA A 147 7.71 -15.73 -5.75
N LYS A 148 7.51 -14.48 -6.20
CA LYS A 148 8.53 -13.74 -6.95
C LYS A 148 9.76 -13.41 -6.10
N THR A 149 9.57 -13.00 -4.85
CA THR A 149 10.67 -12.68 -3.91
C THR A 149 11.57 -13.90 -3.70
N LEU A 150 10.98 -15.08 -3.54
CA LEU A 150 11.74 -16.33 -3.32
C LEU A 150 12.65 -16.72 -4.49
N GLY A 151 12.43 -16.17 -5.69
CA GLY A 151 13.35 -16.35 -6.82
C GLY A 151 14.74 -15.75 -6.59
N ASN A 152 14.87 -14.83 -5.63
CA ASN A 152 16.13 -14.19 -5.24
C ASN A 152 16.74 -14.79 -3.97
N TYR A 153 16.20 -15.89 -3.43
CA TYR A 153 16.76 -16.56 -2.25
C TYR A 153 18.16 -17.07 -2.54
N ALA A 154 19.12 -16.69 -1.69
CA ALA A 154 20.54 -17.01 -1.81
C ALA A 154 21.11 -17.57 -0.48
N GLY A 155 20.30 -18.30 0.28
CA GLY A 155 20.72 -18.94 1.52
C GLY A 155 20.56 -18.06 2.77
N GLU A 156 19.60 -17.14 2.74
CA GLU A 156 19.24 -16.30 3.88
C GLU A 156 18.67 -17.12 5.03
N GLN A 157 18.96 -16.69 6.26
CA GLN A 157 18.52 -17.34 7.48
C GLN A 157 17.13 -16.89 7.92
N ILE A 158 16.78 -15.65 7.60
CA ILE A 158 15.48 -15.05 7.92
C ILE A 158 14.77 -14.63 6.64
N PHE A 159 13.49 -14.97 6.52
CA PHE A 159 12.61 -14.47 5.47
C PHE A 159 11.50 -13.60 6.06
N ILE A 160 11.41 -12.32 5.67
CA ILE A 160 10.38 -11.39 6.12
C ILE A 160 9.32 -11.19 5.03
N ALA A 161 8.12 -11.70 5.30
CA ALA A 161 6.97 -11.60 4.42
C ALA A 161 6.02 -10.48 4.87
N GLU A 162 5.87 -9.45 4.04
CA GLU A 162 4.75 -8.51 4.16
C GLU A 162 3.48 -9.20 3.69
N MET A 163 2.41 -9.17 4.50
CA MET A 163 1.16 -9.87 4.21
C MET A 163 0.00 -8.88 4.09
N GLY A 164 -0.47 -8.71 2.86
CA GLY A 164 -1.60 -7.86 2.49
C GLY A 164 -2.89 -8.67 2.44
N ALA A 165 -4.02 -8.02 2.69
CA ALA A 165 -5.33 -8.65 2.57
C ALA A 165 -6.39 -7.63 2.19
N LYS A 166 -7.33 -8.05 1.34
CA LYS A 166 -8.55 -7.31 0.98
C LYS A 166 -9.83 -8.02 1.41
N ARG A 167 -9.74 -9.29 1.80
CA ARG A 167 -10.86 -10.09 2.31
C ARG A 167 -10.40 -11.11 3.35
N ARG A 168 -11.35 -11.67 4.09
CA ARG A 168 -11.11 -12.76 5.04
C ARG A 168 -10.48 -13.97 4.35
N GLY A 169 -9.55 -14.63 5.02
CA GLY A 169 -8.80 -15.78 4.51
C GLY A 169 -7.57 -15.45 3.68
N ASP A 170 -7.38 -14.19 3.24
CA ASP A 170 -6.18 -13.80 2.48
C ASP A 170 -4.90 -13.93 3.33
N ILE A 171 -4.94 -13.58 4.62
CA ILE A 171 -3.77 -13.72 5.51
C ILE A 171 -3.51 -15.19 5.81
N ARG A 172 -4.56 -15.97 6.04
CA ARG A 172 -4.45 -17.43 6.20
C ARG A 172 -3.80 -18.10 4.99
N GLU A 173 -4.18 -17.74 3.77
CA GLU A 173 -3.55 -18.25 2.53
C GLU A 173 -2.04 -17.95 2.50
N LEU A 174 -1.65 -16.74 2.90
CA LEU A 174 -0.24 -16.35 2.98
C LEU A 174 0.51 -17.10 4.09
N CYS A 175 -0.13 -17.33 5.24
CA CYS A 175 0.45 -18.10 6.35
C CYS A 175 0.63 -19.57 5.98
N ASP A 176 -0.34 -20.18 5.28
CA ASP A 176 -0.25 -21.55 4.78
C ASP A 176 0.93 -21.75 3.82
N MET A 177 1.29 -20.69 3.10
CA MET A 177 2.43 -20.65 2.20
C MET A 177 3.75 -20.40 2.95
N VAL A 178 3.79 -19.39 3.82
CA VAL A 178 5.02 -18.87 4.45
C VAL A 178 5.44 -19.62 5.70
N ARG A 179 4.47 -20.16 6.45
CA ARG A 179 4.65 -20.80 7.76
C ARG A 179 5.49 -19.94 8.72
N PRO A 180 5.04 -18.71 9.03
CA PRO A 180 5.80 -17.81 9.90
C PRO A 180 5.98 -18.40 11.30
N LYS A 181 7.20 -18.30 11.83
CA LYS A 181 7.50 -18.57 13.24
C LYS A 181 7.34 -17.32 14.11
N TYR A 182 7.51 -16.14 13.50
CA TYR A 182 7.36 -14.86 14.18
C TYR A 182 6.37 -13.97 13.45
N ALA A 183 5.70 -13.09 14.19
CA ALA A 183 4.75 -12.13 13.63
C ALA A 183 4.89 -10.72 14.21
N ILE A 184 4.58 -9.72 13.39
CA ILE A 184 4.25 -8.36 13.84
C ILE A 184 2.87 -7.99 13.30
N ILE A 185 1.95 -7.62 14.20
CA ILE A 185 0.65 -7.02 13.85
C ILE A 185 0.69 -5.54 14.21
N THR A 186 0.84 -4.69 13.19
CA THR A 186 1.13 -3.26 13.33
C THR A 186 -0.06 -2.42 13.79
N GLY A 187 -1.30 -2.88 13.53
CA GLY A 187 -2.51 -2.16 13.92
C GLY A 187 -3.71 -2.44 13.02
N VAL A 188 -4.90 -2.07 13.48
CA VAL A 188 -6.16 -2.13 12.75
C VAL A 188 -6.76 -0.73 12.64
N ALA A 189 -7.04 -0.32 11.40
CA ALA A 189 -7.74 0.91 11.05
C ALA A 189 -8.73 0.65 9.91
N PRO A 190 -9.76 1.50 9.75
CA PRO A 190 -10.67 1.44 8.61
C PRO A 190 -9.91 1.54 7.27
N GLN A 191 -9.83 0.43 6.54
CA GLN A 191 -9.18 0.35 5.23
C GLN A 191 -9.84 -0.74 4.38
N HIS A 192 -10.00 -0.50 3.08
CA HIS A 192 -10.66 -1.42 2.14
C HIS A 192 -12.06 -1.85 2.62
N LEU A 193 -12.80 -0.94 3.24
CA LEU A 193 -14.13 -1.24 3.81
C LEU A 193 -15.12 -1.70 2.75
N GLU A 194 -14.95 -1.27 1.49
CA GLU A 194 -15.74 -1.78 0.37
C GLU A 194 -15.61 -3.30 0.20
N SER A 195 -14.43 -3.86 0.47
CA SER A 195 -14.17 -5.31 0.35
C SER A 195 -14.41 -6.07 1.66
N PHE A 196 -14.05 -5.48 2.81
CA PHE A 196 -14.19 -6.12 4.12
C PHE A 196 -15.58 -5.98 4.75
N GLY A 197 -16.38 -5.02 4.31
CA GLY A 197 -17.66 -4.65 4.92
C GLY A 197 -17.49 -3.76 6.16
N ASP A 198 -16.77 -4.23 7.18
CA ASP A 198 -16.58 -3.53 8.46
C ASP A 198 -15.17 -3.72 9.04
N ILE A 199 -14.86 -2.96 10.10
CA ILE A 199 -13.56 -2.99 10.79
C ILE A 199 -13.33 -4.28 11.58
N ASP A 200 -14.38 -4.95 12.04
CA ASP A 200 -14.25 -6.21 12.78
C ASP A 200 -13.77 -7.34 11.87
N ASN A 201 -14.21 -7.36 10.61
CA ASN A 201 -13.69 -8.25 9.59
C ASN A 201 -12.23 -7.92 9.24
N VAL A 202 -11.84 -6.64 9.23
CA VAL A 202 -10.42 -6.25 9.10
C VAL A 202 -9.62 -6.84 10.26
N ALA A 203 -10.08 -6.62 11.50
CA ALA A 203 -9.43 -7.12 12.71
C ALA A 203 -9.28 -8.65 12.69
N ARG A 204 -10.37 -9.39 12.47
CA ARG A 204 -10.34 -10.86 12.37
C ARG A 204 -9.38 -11.35 11.28
N THR A 205 -9.36 -10.69 10.13
CA THR A 205 -8.45 -11.05 9.03
C THR A 205 -6.99 -10.84 9.43
N LYS A 206 -6.65 -9.76 10.15
CA LYS A 206 -5.26 -9.55 10.61
C LYS A 206 -4.86 -10.55 11.69
N PHE A 207 -5.82 -10.95 12.54
CA PHE A 207 -5.61 -11.93 13.58
C PHE A 207 -5.27 -13.33 13.05
N GLU A 208 -5.68 -13.67 11.82
CA GLU A 208 -5.29 -14.93 11.15
C GLU A 208 -3.77 -15.16 11.14
N LEU A 209 -2.96 -14.09 11.16
CA LEU A 209 -1.49 -14.21 11.29
C LEU A 209 -1.09 -14.75 12.66
N ALA A 210 -1.63 -14.20 13.75
CA ALA A 210 -1.33 -14.66 15.10
C ALA A 210 -1.83 -16.10 15.33
N GLU A 211 -2.98 -16.47 14.74
CA GLU A 211 -3.51 -17.83 14.76
C GLU A 211 -2.58 -18.86 14.10
N ALA A 212 -1.77 -18.44 13.14
CA ALA A 212 -0.87 -19.30 12.40
C ALA A 212 0.53 -19.46 13.02
N ILE A 213 0.84 -18.70 14.08
CA ILE A 213 2.13 -18.78 14.76
C ILE A 213 2.17 -20.00 15.68
N PRO A 214 3.21 -20.86 15.59
CA PRO A 214 3.33 -22.05 16.45
C PRO A 214 3.59 -21.69 17.91
N GLU A 215 3.41 -22.65 18.82
CA GLU A 215 3.59 -22.47 20.27
C GLU A 215 5.02 -22.04 20.66
N ASP A 216 6.03 -22.43 19.87
CA ASP A 216 7.43 -22.03 20.04
C ASP A 216 7.80 -20.74 19.26
N GLY A 217 6.80 -20.07 18.70
CA GLY A 217 6.90 -18.80 18.01
C GLY A 217 6.64 -17.59 18.90
N LEU A 218 6.61 -16.40 18.31
CA LEU A 218 6.30 -15.15 19.02
C LEU A 218 5.55 -14.17 18.13
N THR A 219 4.50 -13.55 18.68
CA THR A 219 3.79 -12.43 18.05
C THR A 219 4.02 -11.12 18.79
N VAL A 220 4.41 -10.07 18.07
CA VAL A 220 4.46 -8.69 18.57
C VAL A 220 3.18 -7.96 18.20
N PHE A 221 2.48 -7.44 19.21
CA PHE A 221 1.29 -6.63 19.05
C PHE A 221 1.53 -5.15 19.35
N ASN A 222 0.94 -4.27 18.55
CA ASN A 222 0.83 -2.86 18.88
C ASN A 222 0.02 -2.66 20.16
N GLY A 223 0.64 -2.12 21.20
CA GLY A 223 0.03 -1.84 22.50
C GLY A 223 -0.87 -0.61 22.51
N ASP A 224 -0.77 0.28 21.54
CA ASP A 224 -1.56 1.51 21.49
C ASP A 224 -2.85 1.37 20.66
N ASN A 225 -2.97 0.29 19.88
CA ASN A 225 -4.19 0.02 19.10
C ASN A 225 -5.13 -0.91 19.87
N PRO A 226 -6.40 -0.53 20.11
CA PRO A 226 -7.33 -1.28 20.95
C PRO A 226 -7.66 -2.67 20.38
N TYR A 227 -7.71 -2.82 19.06
CA TYR A 227 -7.99 -4.11 18.43
C TYR A 227 -6.83 -5.08 18.63
N THR A 228 -5.59 -4.64 18.43
CA THR A 228 -4.41 -5.50 18.63
C THR A 228 -4.17 -5.83 20.09
N ARG A 229 -4.52 -4.93 21.03
CA ARG A 229 -4.56 -5.27 22.47
C ARG A 229 -5.52 -6.42 22.76
N ARG A 230 -6.76 -6.35 22.24
CA ARG A 230 -7.74 -7.43 22.40
C ARG A 230 -7.34 -8.73 21.69
N MET A 231 -6.67 -8.64 20.53
CA MET A 231 -6.11 -9.80 19.84
C MET A 231 -5.09 -10.52 20.71
N ARG A 232 -4.21 -9.77 21.39
CA ARG A 232 -3.17 -10.32 22.25
C ARG A 232 -3.74 -11.23 23.33
N GLU A 233 -4.87 -10.87 23.94
CA GLU A 233 -5.56 -11.67 24.97
C GLU A 233 -5.93 -13.09 24.48
N ASN A 234 -6.09 -13.26 23.18
CA ASN A 234 -6.47 -14.51 22.53
C ASN A 234 -5.32 -15.13 21.71
N SER A 235 -4.09 -14.62 21.83
CA SER A 235 -2.94 -15.13 21.08
C SER A 235 -2.66 -16.58 21.46
N PRO A 236 -2.60 -17.53 20.50
CA PRO A 236 -2.35 -18.94 20.80
C PRO A 236 -0.87 -19.24 21.12
N SER A 237 0.02 -18.31 20.78
CA SER A 237 1.46 -18.39 20.98
C SER A 237 1.94 -17.29 21.94
N PRO A 238 3.17 -17.43 22.49
CA PRO A 238 3.81 -16.36 23.24
C PRO A 238 3.70 -15.01 22.52
N SER A 239 3.48 -13.94 23.30
CA SER A 239 3.32 -12.61 22.74
C SER A 239 3.88 -11.51 23.62
N VAL A 240 4.42 -10.49 22.96
CA VAL A 240 4.86 -9.24 23.58
C VAL A 240 4.10 -8.07 22.98
N SER A 241 3.98 -6.99 23.74
CA SER A 241 3.39 -5.75 23.29
C SER A 241 4.41 -4.64 23.24
N ALA A 242 4.29 -3.81 22.21
CA ALA A 242 5.13 -2.66 21.97
C ALA A 242 4.29 -1.42 21.66
N GLY A 243 4.62 -0.28 22.26
CA GLY A 243 3.84 0.95 22.08
C GLY A 243 4.45 2.18 22.76
N TYR A 244 3.61 3.14 23.15
CA TYR A 244 4.01 4.31 23.94
C TYR A 244 3.66 4.16 25.41
N LYS A 245 2.44 3.68 25.70
CA LYS A 245 1.87 3.72 27.06
C LYS A 245 2.07 2.43 27.82
N GLU A 246 1.79 1.32 27.16
CA GLU A 246 1.70 -0.01 27.77
C GLU A 246 2.54 -1.02 26.96
N GLY A 247 2.90 -2.13 27.60
CA GLY A 247 3.67 -3.20 26.97
C GLY A 247 5.09 -3.34 27.49
N GLU A 248 5.71 -4.45 27.11
CA GLU A 248 7.07 -4.84 27.47
C GLU A 248 8.14 -3.97 26.81
N TYR A 249 7.82 -3.37 25.66
CA TYR A 249 8.68 -2.45 24.92
C TYR A 249 7.95 -1.12 24.72
N ARG A 250 8.54 -0.01 25.14
CA ARG A 250 7.89 1.31 25.05
C ARG A 250 8.80 2.41 24.54
N ALA A 251 8.24 3.34 23.78
CA ALA A 251 8.89 4.63 23.50
C ALA A 251 8.43 5.69 24.50
N GLU A 252 9.36 6.18 25.31
CA GLU A 252 9.15 7.31 26.23
C GLU A 252 9.89 8.56 25.74
N ASN A 253 9.48 9.75 26.23
CA ASN A 253 10.12 11.03 25.93
C ASN A 253 10.27 11.34 24.43
N VAL A 254 9.26 10.98 23.63
CA VAL A 254 9.26 11.15 22.17
C VAL A 254 9.23 12.64 21.81
N ARG A 255 10.30 13.09 21.15
CA ARG A 255 10.47 14.44 20.59
C ARG A 255 10.60 14.33 19.07
N LEU A 256 9.85 15.16 18.37
CA LEU A 256 9.79 15.19 16.90
C LEU A 256 10.32 16.54 16.41
N ASN A 257 11.00 16.54 15.27
CA ASN A 257 11.32 17.76 14.53
C ASN A 257 11.40 17.45 13.02
N SER A 258 11.72 18.47 12.23
CA SER A 258 11.87 18.36 10.77
C SER A 258 13.05 17.49 10.30
N GLN A 259 13.90 17.01 11.21
CA GLN A 259 15.06 16.16 10.90
C GLN A 259 14.89 14.71 11.36
N GLY A 260 13.86 14.41 12.15
CA GLY A 260 13.66 13.06 12.67
C GLY A 260 13.01 13.03 14.05
N CYS A 261 13.26 11.93 14.76
CA CYS A 261 12.70 11.67 16.07
C CYS A 261 13.80 11.27 17.07
N LYS A 262 13.65 11.72 18.32
CA LYS A 262 14.41 11.25 19.48
C LYS A 262 13.47 10.69 20.53
N PHE A 263 13.81 9.55 21.11
CA PHE A 263 13.01 8.89 22.14
C PHE A 263 13.87 7.97 22.99
N VAL A 264 13.31 7.41 24.05
CA VAL A 264 13.96 6.36 24.86
C VAL A 264 13.19 5.06 24.66
N LEU A 265 13.85 4.02 24.17
CA LEU A 265 13.29 2.67 24.18
C LEU A 265 13.45 2.09 25.58
N VAL A 266 12.34 1.69 26.18
CA VAL A 266 12.26 1.11 27.51
C VAL A 266 11.83 -0.34 27.39
N THR A 267 12.59 -1.24 28.00
CA THR A 267 12.25 -2.66 28.18
C THR A 267 11.97 -2.93 29.66
N LYS A 268 11.75 -4.20 30.04
CA LYS A 268 11.67 -4.59 31.47
C LYS A 268 12.98 -4.33 32.22
N ALA A 269 14.12 -4.46 31.56
CA ALA A 269 15.44 -4.42 32.19
C ALA A 269 16.20 -3.12 31.89
N ASP A 270 15.98 -2.51 30.73
CA ASP A 270 16.87 -1.50 30.17
C ASP A 270 16.13 -0.27 29.66
N ARG A 271 16.87 0.83 29.59
CA ARG A 271 16.45 2.09 28.97
C ARG A 271 17.56 2.57 28.07
N ILE A 272 17.29 2.70 26.78
CA ILE A 272 18.30 3.08 25.79
C ILE A 272 17.82 4.28 24.95
N PRO A 273 18.63 5.36 24.82
CA PRO A 273 18.28 6.47 23.95
C PRO A 273 18.32 6.05 22.48
N MET A 274 17.33 6.50 21.72
CA MET A 274 17.15 6.25 20.30
C MET A 274 17.05 7.57 19.53
N GLU A 275 17.68 7.62 18.37
CA GLU A 275 17.63 8.75 17.45
C GLU A 275 17.53 8.21 16.02
N THR A 276 16.58 8.74 15.25
CA THR A 276 16.34 8.33 13.87
C THR A 276 16.05 9.54 12.99
N THR A 277 16.38 9.46 11.71
CA THR A 277 15.99 10.47 10.71
C THR A 277 14.59 10.23 10.14
N LEU A 278 13.94 9.12 10.49
CA LEU A 278 12.55 8.87 10.12
C LEU A 278 11.63 9.87 10.81
N LEU A 279 10.68 10.42 10.05
CA LEU A 279 9.77 11.47 10.51
C LEU A 279 8.50 10.89 11.11
N GLY A 280 7.99 11.55 12.16
CA GLY A 280 6.67 11.32 12.74
C GLY A 280 6.59 10.18 13.75
N ARG A 281 5.61 10.30 14.68
CA ARG A 281 5.42 9.32 15.77
C ARG A 281 5.17 7.92 15.24
N HIS A 282 4.31 7.74 14.25
CA HIS A 282 4.03 6.41 13.67
C HIS A 282 5.30 5.63 13.27
N ASN A 283 6.38 6.30 12.84
CA ASN A 283 7.67 5.64 12.58
C ASN A 283 8.40 5.23 13.87
N VAL A 284 8.31 6.02 14.95
CA VAL A 284 8.76 5.59 16.29
C VAL A 284 8.02 4.31 16.70
N LEU A 285 6.69 4.26 16.54
CA LEU A 285 5.92 3.06 16.84
C LEU A 285 6.36 1.84 16.00
N ASN A 286 6.55 2.03 14.68
CA ASN A 286 7.09 0.98 13.81
C ASN A 286 8.47 0.50 14.30
N ILE A 287 9.34 1.42 14.72
CA ILE A 287 10.66 1.10 15.27
C ILE A 287 10.53 0.29 16.55
N VAL A 288 9.69 0.68 17.51
CA VAL A 288 9.52 -0.06 18.77
C VAL A 288 8.95 -1.46 18.52
N LEU A 289 7.99 -1.61 17.60
CA LEU A 289 7.46 -2.92 17.18
C LEU A 289 8.57 -3.83 16.63
N CYS A 290 9.41 -3.30 15.74
CA CYS A 290 10.51 -4.05 15.16
C CYS A 290 11.64 -4.33 16.15
N ALA A 291 11.94 -3.36 17.03
CA ALA A 291 12.94 -3.50 18.08
C ALA A 291 12.54 -4.58 19.08
N ALA A 292 11.25 -4.66 19.44
CA ALA A 292 10.72 -5.74 20.26
C ALA A 292 11.03 -7.11 19.63
N LEU A 293 10.64 -7.33 18.37
CA LEU A 293 10.90 -8.62 17.72
C LEU A 293 12.40 -8.89 17.53
N ALA A 294 13.17 -7.89 17.09
CA ALA A 294 14.62 -8.05 16.88
C ALA A 294 15.34 -8.42 18.18
N HIS A 295 14.93 -7.82 19.31
CA HIS A 295 15.50 -8.12 20.63
C HIS A 295 15.14 -9.53 21.10
N GLU A 296 13.89 -9.95 20.93
CA GLU A 296 13.44 -11.32 21.24
C GLU A 296 14.11 -12.37 20.33
N MET A 297 14.52 -11.97 19.12
CA MET A 297 15.35 -12.76 18.21
C MET A 297 16.86 -12.66 18.52
N GLY A 298 17.26 -12.00 19.61
CA GLY A 298 18.63 -11.97 20.11
C GLY A 298 19.53 -10.86 19.58
N VAL A 299 19.01 -9.85 18.88
CA VAL A 299 19.77 -8.63 18.54
C VAL A 299 19.85 -7.75 19.78
N SER A 300 21.05 -7.34 20.20
CA SER A 300 21.18 -6.54 21.43
C SER A 300 20.60 -5.13 21.27
N LEU A 301 20.12 -4.52 22.36
CA LEU A 301 19.62 -3.15 22.33
C LEU A 301 20.64 -2.12 21.77
N PRO A 302 21.96 -2.21 22.08
CA PRO A 302 22.96 -1.35 21.44
C PRO A 302 23.10 -1.55 19.92
N GLU A 303 22.96 -2.78 19.40
CA GLU A 303 22.90 -3.04 17.96
C GLU A 303 21.66 -2.40 17.34
N ILE A 304 20.49 -2.58 17.96
CA ILE A 304 19.24 -1.95 17.53
C ILE A 304 19.38 -0.42 17.48
N ALA A 305 19.94 0.20 18.53
CA ALA A 305 20.11 1.64 18.58
C ALA A 305 21.01 2.19 17.47
N ARG A 306 22.07 1.46 17.11
CA ARG A 306 22.92 1.82 15.96
C ARG A 306 22.15 1.74 14.65
N THR A 307 21.42 0.65 14.43
CA THR A 307 20.58 0.50 13.23
C THR A 307 19.54 1.61 13.12
N VAL A 308 18.85 1.97 14.22
CA VAL A 308 17.81 3.01 14.23
C VAL A 308 18.30 4.37 13.72
N LYS A 309 19.57 4.68 13.99
CA LYS A 309 20.25 5.90 13.53
C LYS A 309 20.51 5.90 12.02
N GLU A 310 20.65 4.73 11.41
CA GLU A 310 21.01 4.54 10.00
C GLU A 310 19.80 4.26 9.10
N LEU A 311 18.61 4.08 9.69
CA LEU A 311 17.36 3.84 8.97
C LEU A 311 17.09 4.95 7.95
N ARG A 312 16.65 4.54 6.76
CA ARG A 312 16.24 5.44 5.68
C ARG A 312 14.74 5.36 5.45
N PRO A 313 14.09 6.47 5.06
CA PRO A 313 12.69 6.44 4.70
C PRO A 313 12.46 5.48 3.52
N VAL A 314 11.31 4.81 3.55
CA VAL A 314 10.84 4.05 2.40
C VAL A 314 10.27 5.06 1.39
N PRO A 315 10.55 4.93 0.08
CA PRO A 315 10.01 5.86 -0.90
C PRO A 315 8.51 6.05 -0.79
N HIS A 316 8.05 7.30 -0.92
CA HIS A 316 6.64 7.70 -0.83
C HIS A 316 5.95 7.40 0.52
N ARG A 317 6.72 7.32 1.61
CA ARG A 317 6.20 7.10 2.98
C ARG A 317 6.79 8.13 3.95
N LEU A 318 6.27 9.36 3.88
CA LEU A 318 6.79 10.55 4.56
C LEU A 318 8.28 10.79 4.28
N GLU A 319 8.63 10.67 3.00
CA GLU A 319 9.96 10.96 2.50
C GLU A 319 10.10 12.47 2.29
N ALA A 320 10.96 13.10 3.10
CA ALA A 320 11.25 14.52 2.93
C ALA A 320 12.41 14.72 1.94
N SER A 321 12.20 15.60 0.96
CA SER A 321 13.19 15.99 -0.04
C SER A 321 13.13 17.49 -0.32
N ARG A 322 14.13 18.01 -1.04
CA ARG A 322 14.17 19.40 -1.50
C ARG A 322 13.94 19.48 -2.99
N ALA A 323 13.07 20.38 -3.42
CA ALA A 323 12.82 20.73 -4.82
C ALA A 323 12.99 22.25 -4.98
N GLY A 324 14.21 22.68 -5.29
CA GLY A 324 14.57 24.11 -5.22
C GLY A 324 14.40 24.64 -3.79
N ASP A 325 13.64 25.73 -3.64
CA ASP A 325 13.35 26.36 -2.35
C ASP A 325 12.16 25.73 -1.60
N ILE A 326 11.55 24.68 -2.16
CA ILE A 326 10.41 23.97 -1.57
C ILE A 326 10.91 22.73 -0.82
N THR A 327 10.35 22.48 0.36
CA THR A 327 10.46 21.18 1.03
C THR A 327 9.27 20.33 0.60
N VAL A 328 9.51 19.15 0.05
CA VAL A 328 8.46 18.19 -0.31
C VAL A 328 8.47 17.06 0.67
N ILE A 329 7.32 16.77 1.28
CA ILE A 329 7.07 15.60 2.10
C ILE A 329 6.17 14.67 1.27
N ASP A 330 6.73 13.58 0.79
CA ASP A 330 6.03 12.62 -0.05
C ASP A 330 5.43 11.48 0.78
N ASP A 331 4.10 11.49 0.90
CA ASP A 331 3.27 10.42 1.48
C ASP A 331 2.16 10.00 0.49
N SER A 332 2.54 9.88 -0.78
CA SER A 332 1.63 9.63 -1.91
C SER A 332 1.15 8.18 -2.06
N TYR A 333 1.68 7.21 -1.33
CA TYR A 333 1.48 5.80 -1.67
C TYR A 333 0.09 5.22 -1.33
N ASN A 334 -0.34 5.27 -0.06
CA ASN A 334 -1.63 4.71 0.39
C ASN A 334 -2.01 5.34 1.72
N ALA A 335 -3.31 5.57 1.92
CA ALA A 335 -3.80 6.31 3.05
C ALA A 335 -4.93 5.63 3.83
N ASN A 336 -5.00 6.00 5.09
CA ASN A 336 -6.17 5.87 5.94
C ASN A 336 -6.23 7.13 6.83
N ILE A 337 -7.34 7.31 7.56
CA ILE A 337 -7.55 8.53 8.34
C ILE A 337 -6.50 8.75 9.43
N GLU A 338 -6.02 7.68 10.06
CA GLU A 338 -4.95 7.76 11.08
C GLU A 338 -3.61 8.18 10.44
N GLY A 339 -3.30 7.66 9.25
CA GLY A 339 -2.13 8.04 8.46
C GLY A 339 -2.14 9.52 8.06
N VAL A 340 -3.29 10.04 7.65
CA VAL A 340 -3.47 11.48 7.35
C VAL A 340 -3.09 12.35 8.55
N GLY A 341 -3.63 12.02 9.73
CA GLY A 341 -3.32 12.75 10.95
C GLY A 341 -1.82 12.73 11.28
N CYS A 342 -1.16 11.58 11.10
CA CYS A 342 0.29 11.44 11.31
C CYS A 342 1.10 12.28 10.32
N ALA A 343 0.71 12.32 9.05
CA ALA A 343 1.38 13.13 8.04
C ALA A 343 1.25 14.62 8.33
N LEU A 344 0.09 15.06 8.81
CA LEU A 344 -0.15 16.45 9.20
C LEU A 344 0.62 16.85 10.48
N GLU A 345 0.80 15.94 11.44
CA GLU A 345 1.69 16.18 12.60
C GLU A 345 3.13 16.43 12.15
N VAL A 346 3.61 15.67 11.16
CA VAL A 346 4.93 15.88 10.56
C VAL A 346 4.99 17.23 9.88
N LEU A 347 4.02 17.56 9.01
CA LEU A 347 3.96 18.85 8.31
C LEU A 347 3.98 20.04 9.29
N ALA A 348 3.24 19.95 10.40
CA ALA A 348 3.19 20.98 11.42
C ALA A 348 4.56 21.24 12.09
N ALA A 349 5.44 20.24 12.13
CA ALA A 349 6.77 20.35 12.72
C ALA A 349 7.79 21.08 11.82
N PHE A 350 7.46 21.33 10.54
CA PHE A 350 8.34 22.06 9.63
C PHE A 350 8.10 23.58 9.70
N PRO A 351 9.18 24.38 9.60
CA PRO A 351 9.06 25.83 9.44
C PRO A 351 8.59 26.18 8.02
N GLY A 352 7.94 27.34 7.87
CA GLY A 352 7.43 27.82 6.58
C GLY A 352 5.92 27.69 6.45
N ARG A 353 5.37 28.02 5.28
CA ARG A 353 3.95 27.92 4.95
C ARG A 353 3.62 26.47 4.57
N LYS A 354 2.52 25.94 5.11
CA LYS A 354 2.11 24.54 4.99
C LYS A 354 1.14 24.40 3.82
N VAL A 355 1.55 23.67 2.80
CA VAL A 355 0.73 23.38 1.62
C VAL A 355 0.41 21.89 1.60
N VAL A 356 -0.87 21.54 1.46
CA VAL A 356 -1.30 20.13 1.35
C VAL A 356 -1.88 19.89 -0.03
N TYR A 357 -1.34 18.90 -0.75
CA TYR A 357 -1.96 18.34 -1.93
C TYR A 357 -2.59 17.00 -1.61
N THR A 358 -3.89 16.82 -1.90
CA THR A 358 -4.55 15.52 -1.72
C THR A 358 -5.69 15.27 -2.71
N GLN A 359 -5.89 14.00 -3.07
CA GLN A 359 -7.07 13.52 -3.81
C GLN A 359 -8.12 12.86 -2.88
N GLY A 360 -7.85 12.85 -1.58
CA GLY A 360 -8.62 12.09 -0.60
C GLY A 360 -8.29 10.61 -0.56
N ILE A 361 -8.85 9.91 0.43
CA ILE A 361 -8.69 8.47 0.65
C ILE A 361 -9.72 7.74 -0.20
N VAL A 362 -9.36 6.66 -0.89
CA VAL A 362 -10.25 5.85 -1.77
C VAL A 362 -10.63 4.48 -1.17
N GLU A 363 -11.49 3.72 -1.85
CA GLU A 363 -11.92 2.35 -1.47
C GLU A 363 -12.63 2.25 -0.09
N LEU A 364 -13.36 3.29 0.32
CA LEU A 364 -14.07 3.34 1.63
C LEU A 364 -15.58 3.01 1.54
N GLY A 365 -16.10 2.72 0.35
CA GLY A 365 -17.51 2.38 0.15
C GLY A 365 -18.46 3.47 0.67
N ARG A 366 -19.40 3.10 1.56
CA ARG A 366 -20.39 4.05 2.11
C ARG A 366 -19.77 5.14 3.00
N ALA A 367 -18.58 4.90 3.56
CA ALA A 367 -17.87 5.85 4.42
C ALA A 367 -17.06 6.90 3.63
N GLN A 368 -16.98 6.77 2.29
CA GLN A 368 -16.17 7.60 1.41
C GLN A 368 -16.36 9.11 1.65
N LYS A 369 -17.62 9.57 1.69
CA LYS A 369 -17.93 11.00 1.88
C LYS A 369 -17.59 11.49 3.29
N SER A 370 -17.99 10.76 4.32
CA SER A 370 -17.79 11.18 5.73
C SER A 370 -16.32 11.19 6.12
N VAL A 371 -15.54 10.19 5.69
CA VAL A 371 -14.10 10.12 5.98
C VAL A 371 -13.33 11.21 5.25
N ASN A 372 -13.63 11.48 3.98
CA ASN A 372 -12.96 12.58 3.26
C ASN A 372 -13.37 13.96 3.77
N ARG A 373 -14.58 14.10 4.31
CA ARG A 373 -14.94 15.30 5.08
C ARG A 373 -14.07 15.45 6.33
N GLU A 374 -13.82 14.36 7.05
CA GLU A 374 -12.89 14.38 8.20
C GLU A 374 -11.46 14.72 7.80
N VAL A 375 -10.96 14.21 6.65
CA VAL A 375 -9.67 14.64 6.08
C VAL A 375 -9.63 16.16 5.92
N GLY A 376 -10.70 16.78 5.41
CA GLY A 376 -10.81 18.23 5.31
C GLY A 376 -10.67 18.93 6.67
N ARG A 377 -11.27 18.38 7.73
CA ARG A 377 -11.14 18.95 9.08
C ARG A 377 -9.72 18.86 9.62
N LEU A 378 -9.07 17.71 9.44
CA LEU A 378 -7.68 17.51 9.86
C LEU A 378 -6.74 18.46 9.12
N VAL A 379 -6.91 18.60 7.80
CA VAL A 379 -6.10 19.50 6.98
C VAL A 379 -6.29 20.96 7.40
N ALA A 380 -7.53 21.36 7.70
CA ALA A 380 -7.84 22.73 8.14
C ALA A 380 -7.07 23.16 9.40
N ALA A 381 -6.71 22.21 10.27
CA ALA A 381 -6.01 22.49 11.51
C ALA A 381 -4.50 22.80 11.33
N VAL A 382 -3.94 22.52 10.16
CA VAL A 382 -2.48 22.59 9.94
C VAL A 382 -2.09 23.39 8.70
N ALA A 383 -2.85 23.26 7.61
CA ALA A 383 -2.48 23.84 6.33
C ALA A 383 -2.71 25.36 6.28
N ASP A 384 -1.90 26.07 5.50
CA ASP A 384 -2.12 27.45 5.08
C ASP A 384 -2.73 27.51 3.67
N ALA A 385 -2.49 26.48 2.86
CA ALA A 385 -3.09 26.30 1.54
C ALA A 385 -3.34 24.83 1.22
N VAL A 386 -4.40 24.58 0.45
CA VAL A 386 -4.82 23.22 0.08
C VAL A 386 -5.04 23.15 -1.42
N ILE A 387 -4.43 22.14 -2.04
CA ILE A 387 -4.62 21.78 -3.44
C ILE A 387 -5.42 20.48 -3.48
N LEU A 388 -6.59 20.52 -4.10
CA LEU A 388 -7.53 19.39 -4.17
C LEU A 388 -7.72 18.96 -5.62
N SER A 389 -7.81 17.65 -5.84
CA SER A 389 -8.22 17.11 -7.13
C SER A 389 -8.98 15.79 -6.99
N GLY A 390 -9.63 15.35 -8.06
CA GLY A 390 -10.35 14.08 -8.10
C GLY A 390 -11.70 14.08 -7.37
N VAL A 391 -12.31 12.89 -7.31
CA VAL A 391 -13.72 12.71 -6.94
C VAL A 391 -14.06 13.08 -5.49
N ASN A 392 -13.07 13.07 -4.59
CA ASN A 392 -13.28 13.39 -3.18
C ASN A 392 -13.10 14.87 -2.82
N ALA A 393 -12.63 15.70 -3.77
CA ALA A 393 -12.31 17.10 -3.53
C ALA A 393 -13.48 17.88 -2.89
N GLN A 394 -14.72 17.60 -3.32
CA GLN A 394 -15.91 18.24 -2.77
C GLN A 394 -16.14 17.88 -1.28
N ALA A 395 -15.97 16.62 -0.89
CA ALA A 395 -16.15 16.21 0.50
C ALA A 395 -15.07 16.82 1.42
N ILE A 396 -13.82 16.87 0.95
CA ILE A 396 -12.71 17.50 1.67
C ILE A 396 -12.97 19.00 1.81
N TYR A 397 -13.42 19.66 0.74
CA TYR A 397 -13.78 21.07 0.77
C TYR A 397 -14.90 21.39 1.76
N GLU A 398 -15.93 20.53 1.85
CA GLU A 398 -16.96 20.65 2.89
C GLU A 398 -16.35 20.59 4.30
N GLY A 399 -15.42 19.67 4.55
CA GLY A 399 -14.71 19.56 5.84
C GLY A 399 -13.86 20.78 6.18
N LEU A 400 -13.15 21.34 5.20
CA LEU A 400 -12.39 22.58 5.35
C LEU A 400 -13.33 23.73 5.77
N ARG A 401 -14.46 23.89 5.06
CA ARG A 401 -15.44 24.96 5.35
C ARG A 401 -16.09 24.82 6.72
N GLU A 402 -16.49 23.61 7.09
CA GLU A 402 -17.07 23.32 8.42
C GLU A 402 -16.12 23.67 9.56
N SER A 403 -14.81 23.59 9.32
CA SER A 403 -13.76 23.91 10.29
C SER A 403 -13.34 25.38 10.27
N GLY A 404 -14.00 26.23 9.47
CA GLY A 404 -13.67 27.66 9.36
C GLY A 404 -12.34 27.94 8.67
N PHE A 405 -11.88 27.06 7.78
CA PHE A 405 -10.62 27.22 7.06
C PHE A 405 -10.56 28.56 6.32
N SER A 406 -9.56 29.38 6.66
CA SER A 406 -9.35 30.73 6.10
C SER A 406 -8.20 30.79 5.08
N GLY A 407 -7.50 29.67 4.87
CA GLY A 407 -6.40 29.56 3.91
C GLY A 407 -6.86 29.48 2.45
N GLU A 408 -5.89 29.38 1.56
CA GLU A 408 -6.15 29.29 0.12
C GLU A 408 -6.62 27.88 -0.26
N VAL A 409 -7.64 27.77 -1.10
CA VAL A 409 -8.11 26.47 -1.62
C VAL A 409 -8.12 26.48 -3.15
N HIS A 410 -7.31 25.61 -3.73
CA HIS A 410 -7.18 25.42 -5.17
C HIS A 410 -7.78 24.08 -5.57
N ARG A 411 -8.68 24.06 -6.55
CA ARG A 411 -9.40 22.86 -6.99
C ARG A 411 -9.17 22.60 -8.47
N TYR A 412 -8.73 21.38 -8.78
CA TYR A 412 -8.44 20.93 -10.14
C TYR A 412 -9.24 19.68 -10.49
N SER A 413 -9.48 19.45 -11.78
CA SER A 413 -10.27 18.30 -12.25
C SER A 413 -9.53 16.96 -12.09
N GLY A 414 -8.19 16.98 -12.09
CA GLY A 414 -7.37 15.79 -11.91
C GLY A 414 -5.89 16.09 -11.66
N LEU A 415 -5.12 15.02 -11.45
CA LEU A 415 -3.70 15.09 -11.07
C LEU A 415 -2.87 15.98 -12.00
N LYS A 416 -2.98 15.79 -13.31
CA LYS A 416 -2.16 16.53 -14.28
C LYS A 416 -2.37 18.04 -14.22
N GLU A 417 -3.62 18.46 -14.07
CA GLU A 417 -3.97 19.88 -13.96
C GLU A 417 -3.47 20.44 -12.62
N ALA A 418 -3.54 19.65 -11.54
CA ALA A 418 -2.95 20.02 -10.26
C ALA A 418 -1.41 20.16 -10.33
N GLU A 419 -0.71 19.23 -11.00
CA GLU A 419 0.74 19.29 -11.25
C GLU A 419 1.14 20.59 -11.96
N GLU A 420 0.37 21.00 -12.97
CA GLU A 420 0.60 22.25 -13.72
C GLU A 420 0.35 23.48 -12.82
N GLY A 421 -0.68 23.42 -11.97
CA GLY A 421 -1.04 24.45 -11.01
C GLY A 421 -0.07 24.63 -9.83
N PHE A 422 0.79 23.66 -9.52
CA PHE A 422 1.77 23.77 -8.43
C PHE A 422 2.65 25.01 -8.55
N LYS A 423 3.00 25.42 -9.77
CA LYS A 423 3.83 26.61 -10.02
C LYS A 423 3.14 27.93 -9.64
N GLU A 424 1.81 27.95 -9.64
CA GLU A 424 1.02 29.14 -9.32
C GLU A 424 0.75 29.25 -7.81
N VAL A 425 0.70 28.10 -7.11
CA VAL A 425 0.33 28.03 -5.69
C VAL A 425 1.55 28.04 -4.76
N LEU A 426 2.63 27.36 -5.14
CA LEU A 426 3.81 27.16 -4.30
C LEU A 426 4.73 28.40 -4.34
N ARG A 427 5.23 28.78 -3.16
CA ARG A 427 6.12 29.91 -2.95
C ARG A 427 7.44 29.45 -2.35
N PRO A 428 8.58 30.14 -2.60
CA PRO A 428 9.85 29.81 -1.97
C PRO A 428 9.73 29.70 -0.44
N GLY A 429 10.26 28.62 0.13
CA GLY A 429 10.14 28.32 1.56
C GLY A 429 8.89 27.54 1.99
N ASP A 430 7.96 27.25 1.07
CA ASP A 430 6.81 26.40 1.36
C ASP A 430 7.23 24.95 1.69
N VAL A 431 6.39 24.30 2.49
CA VAL A 431 6.47 22.87 2.80
C VAL A 431 5.24 22.21 2.21
N LEU A 432 5.44 21.45 1.13
CA LEU A 432 4.39 20.73 0.44
C LEU A 432 4.29 19.30 0.96
N LEU A 433 3.16 18.94 1.55
CA LEU A 433 2.78 17.54 1.80
C LEU A 433 1.98 17.02 0.61
N ILE A 434 2.53 16.02 -0.08
CA ILE A 434 1.83 15.26 -1.14
C ILE A 434 1.21 14.05 -0.49
N GLN A 435 -0.12 13.94 -0.56
CA GLN A 435 -0.86 13.00 0.28
C GLN A 435 -1.84 12.11 -0.51
N ASN A 436 -1.71 10.81 -0.28
CA ASN A 436 -2.64 9.72 -0.64
C ASN A 436 -2.75 9.37 -2.13
N ASP A 437 -2.61 8.08 -2.42
CA ASP A 437 -3.04 7.36 -3.63
C ASP A 437 -2.75 8.06 -4.98
N ILE A 438 -1.60 8.76 -5.05
CA ILE A 438 -1.14 9.45 -6.27
C ILE A 438 -0.15 8.53 -7.01
N PRO A 439 -0.40 8.21 -8.29
CA PRO A 439 0.39 7.25 -9.08
C PRO A 439 1.79 7.71 -9.49
#